data_AF-A0AA37WRD5-F1
#
_entry.id   AF-A0AA37WRD5-F1
#
_cell.length_a   1.000
_cell.length_b   1.000
_cell.length_c   1.000
_cell.angle_alpha   90.00
_cell.angle_beta   90.00
_cell.angle_gamma   90.00
#
_symmetry.space_group_name_H-M   'P 1'
#
loop_
_entity.id
_entity.type
_entity.pdbx_description
1 polymer ?
#
loop_
_entity_poly.entity_id
_entity_poly.type
_entity_poly.pdbx_seq_one_letter_code
_entity_poly.pdbx_strand_id
1 'polypeptide(L)'
;MPITATNCVPHRNSGTYVPDHGARQAETIRFALLFLICLTAILPAEALDASSTALTRTDLAKVDPLALGSAIILSGFVSPSDRGAGCMLVRGSSGGPNAVRDGAGGWWQAPMGHPMDVTCFGAKMDGKTDDSAAVQAAIAAATLSGAGGQVLIPGGRIRLGGVSLPNNIRLSGAGANATAVFASTSSGDIFSASDPSSVSNVAIENLSIYSAGVARQTEGHYVLFRNCTNCRVSDFLFSGAYIGAEVTGANTVNVALERGRSDGASLYHFAVSGGSDTFLRGLLTTAGGGAQAACGVRLTQSGGTWISDSDFTASGHGTCVQPGDGQGVKWTFVSNTALGDSGTGYGLFLNPVGSGAVYGFSATNAWTSANKKAGVATQCDRGGTIQSLTLNNHRAIANTLDGMTFSCGDGIRIVTPTIVNNSNPDGGGVVGRNSGIVFGPGVSHFTVNGGEFRALFGSKPFQAHAVRVMPGASNFYTIQGVDAVGGTTTQVSVQDAGTGSQKNVGGNW
;
A
#
# COMPACT_ATOMS: atom_id res chain seq x y z
N MET A 1 -8.90 29.49 -56.85
CA MET A 1 -9.12 28.04 -57.07
C MET A 1 -7.90 27.49 -57.83
N PRO A 2 -7.30 26.35 -57.45
CA PRO A 2 -6.47 26.20 -56.25
C PRO A 2 -5.00 25.77 -56.49
N ILE A 3 -4.16 26.24 -55.57
CA ILE A 3 -2.97 25.68 -54.89
C ILE A 3 -2.56 24.23 -55.22
N THR A 4 -1.25 24.01 -55.40
CA THR A 4 -0.53 22.82 -54.89
C THR A 4 0.87 23.18 -54.39
N ALA A 5 1.27 22.50 -53.31
CA ALA A 5 2.40 22.79 -52.44
C ALA A 5 3.71 22.14 -52.89
N THR A 6 4.84 22.69 -52.44
CA THR A 6 6.14 21.98 -52.47
C THR A 6 6.86 22.15 -51.14
N ASN A 7 7.32 21.00 -50.63
CA ASN A 7 8.02 20.79 -49.36
C ASN A 7 9.38 21.49 -49.29
N CYS A 8 9.75 21.96 -48.10
CA CYS A 8 11.13 22.18 -47.71
C CYS A 8 11.37 21.61 -46.29
N VAL A 9 12.36 20.72 -46.21
CA VAL A 9 12.92 20.15 -44.98
C VAL A 9 14.03 21.08 -44.48
N PRO A 10 14.15 21.38 -43.17
CA PRO A 10 15.33 22.05 -42.65
C PRO A 10 16.28 21.08 -41.93
N HIS A 11 17.54 21.13 -42.38
CA HIS A 11 18.72 20.72 -41.61
C HIS A 11 18.84 21.56 -40.33
N ARG A 12 19.07 20.91 -39.18
CA ARG A 12 19.55 21.58 -37.96
C ARG A 12 21.06 21.43 -37.85
N ASN A 13 21.75 22.55 -37.90
CA ASN A 13 23.10 22.71 -37.36
C ASN A 13 23.02 23.24 -35.93
N SER A 14 23.95 22.74 -35.12
CA SER A 14 24.20 23.03 -33.72
C SER A 14 24.59 24.49 -33.47
N GLY A 15 23.89 25.14 -32.55
CA GLY A 15 24.22 26.45 -32.00
C GLY A 15 23.86 26.48 -30.52
N THR A 16 24.84 26.86 -29.71
CA THR A 16 24.87 26.97 -28.25
C THR A 16 23.73 27.80 -27.66
N TYR A 17 23.07 27.25 -26.63
CA TYR A 17 22.00 27.90 -25.87
C TYR A 17 22.58 28.64 -24.66
N VAL A 18 22.35 29.95 -24.60
CA VAL A 18 22.52 30.78 -23.40
C VAL A 18 21.10 31.11 -22.88
N PRO A 19 20.72 30.79 -21.63
CA PRO A 19 19.41 31.17 -21.13
C PRO A 19 19.40 32.63 -20.67
N ASP A 20 18.57 33.43 -21.32
CA ASP A 20 18.14 34.75 -20.87
C ASP A 20 17.14 34.61 -19.71
N HIS A 21 17.53 35.10 -18.53
CA HIS A 21 16.78 35.04 -17.27
C HIS A 21 16.00 36.34 -16.95
N GLY A 22 15.67 37.17 -17.95
CA GLY A 22 15.15 38.52 -17.68
C GLY A 22 13.63 38.74 -17.65
N ALA A 23 12.80 37.92 -18.31
CA ALA A 23 11.47 38.41 -18.73
C ALA A 23 10.22 37.68 -18.21
N ARG A 24 10.34 36.61 -17.40
CA ARG A 24 9.19 35.82 -16.93
C ARG A 24 8.75 36.03 -15.48
N GLN A 25 9.35 36.96 -14.74
CA GLN A 25 8.92 37.25 -13.35
C GLN A 25 7.88 38.36 -13.21
N ALA A 26 7.58 39.12 -14.27
CA ALA A 26 6.63 40.23 -14.18
C ALA A 26 5.15 39.81 -14.34
N GLU A 27 4.85 38.68 -15.00
CA GLU A 27 3.47 38.24 -15.22
C GLU A 27 2.91 37.31 -14.12
N THR A 28 3.78 36.58 -13.40
CA THR A 28 3.35 35.73 -12.27
C THR A 28 2.91 36.56 -11.05
N ILE A 29 3.40 37.80 -10.90
CA ILE A 29 3.01 38.70 -9.81
C ILE A 29 1.64 39.35 -10.06
N ARG A 30 1.21 39.53 -11.31
CA ARG A 30 -0.11 40.10 -11.63
C ARG A 30 -1.27 39.10 -11.45
N PHE A 31 -1.03 37.80 -11.61
CA PHE A 31 -2.04 36.76 -11.32
C PHE A 31 -2.19 36.47 -9.81
N ALA A 32 -1.13 36.60 -9.02
CA ALA A 32 -1.21 36.46 -7.57
C ALA A 32 -1.94 37.65 -6.88
N LEU A 33 -1.84 38.85 -7.44
CA LEU A 33 -2.48 40.04 -6.86
C LEU A 33 -3.99 40.14 -7.21
N LEU A 34 -4.41 39.60 -8.35
CA LEU A 34 -5.84 39.57 -8.72
C LEU A 34 -6.63 38.46 -7.98
N PHE A 35 -5.96 37.36 -7.61
CA PHE A 35 -6.58 36.31 -6.78
C PHE A 35 -6.72 36.72 -5.31
N LEU A 36 -5.87 37.63 -4.83
CA LEU A 36 -5.94 38.15 -3.45
C LEU A 36 -7.06 39.20 -3.27
N ILE A 37 -7.51 39.86 -4.34
CA ILE A 37 -8.56 40.90 -4.30
C ILE A 37 -9.98 40.30 -4.49
N CYS A 38 -10.09 39.09 -5.06
CA CYS A 38 -11.39 38.45 -5.27
C CYS A 38 -11.89 37.63 -4.06
N LEU A 39 -11.01 37.29 -3.11
CA LEU A 39 -11.38 36.54 -1.90
C LEU A 39 -11.90 37.46 -0.76
N THR A 40 -11.72 38.78 -0.88
CA THR A 40 -12.18 39.77 0.11
C THR A 40 -13.63 40.22 -0.06
N ALA A 41 -14.38 39.68 -1.03
CA ALA A 41 -15.72 40.19 -1.39
C ALA A 41 -16.91 39.31 -0.97
N ILE A 42 -16.72 38.21 -0.21
CA ILE A 42 -17.81 37.37 0.32
C ILE A 42 -17.60 37.02 1.81
N LEU A 43 -17.10 37.98 2.59
CA LEU A 43 -17.19 37.92 4.05
C LEU A 43 -18.01 39.13 4.51
N PRO A 44 -19.03 38.96 5.36
CA PRO A 44 -19.76 40.10 5.92
C PRO A 44 -18.77 41.01 6.64
N ALA A 45 -18.80 42.30 6.28
CA ALA A 45 -17.85 43.34 6.68
C ALA A 45 -17.95 43.79 8.15
N GLU A 46 -18.34 42.89 9.06
CA GLU A 46 -18.43 43.15 10.50
C GLU A 46 -17.87 41.98 11.32
N ALA A 47 -16.69 41.49 10.94
CA ALA A 47 -15.83 40.80 11.91
C ALA A 47 -15.32 41.89 12.87
N LEU A 48 -16.10 42.16 13.92
CA LEU A 48 -15.72 43.03 15.01
C LEU A 48 -14.33 42.59 15.51
N ASP A 49 -13.37 43.48 15.42
CA ASP A 49 -12.05 43.31 16.01
C ASP A 49 -12.22 43.33 17.54
N ALA A 50 -12.53 42.18 18.12
CA ALA A 50 -12.36 41.89 19.55
C ALA A 50 -10.84 41.77 19.85
N SER A 51 -10.10 42.80 19.45
CA SER A 51 -8.68 43.01 19.71
C SER A 51 -8.51 43.32 21.20
N SER A 52 -8.12 42.30 21.98
CA SER A 52 -7.05 42.38 23.01
C SER A 52 -7.08 41.24 24.02
N THR A 53 -8.19 40.52 24.16
CA THR A 53 -8.26 39.36 25.06
C THR A 53 -8.10 38.08 24.24
N ALA A 54 -7.00 37.36 24.47
CA ALA A 54 -6.76 36.04 23.94
C ALA A 54 -7.86 35.08 24.43
N LEU A 55 -8.96 35.01 23.68
CA LEU A 55 -10.14 34.23 24.02
C LEU A 55 -9.86 32.75 23.76
N THR A 56 -9.96 31.91 24.79
CA THR A 56 -9.90 30.45 24.60
C THR A 56 -11.31 29.86 24.50
N ARG A 57 -11.43 28.58 24.11
CA ARG A 57 -12.73 27.89 24.15
C ARG A 57 -13.30 27.87 25.57
N THR A 58 -12.46 27.69 26.59
CA THR A 58 -12.91 27.69 28.00
C THR A 58 -13.37 29.07 28.47
N ASP A 59 -12.83 30.14 27.91
CA ASP A 59 -13.23 31.50 28.26
C ASP A 59 -14.60 31.88 27.71
N LEU A 60 -15.04 31.27 26.60
CA LEU A 60 -16.35 31.58 26.00
C LEU A 60 -17.51 31.47 26.97
N ALA A 61 -17.50 30.49 27.85
CA ALA A 61 -18.54 30.28 28.86
C ALA A 61 -18.62 31.43 29.89
N LYS A 62 -17.60 32.29 29.96
CA LYS A 62 -17.48 33.41 30.90
C LYS A 62 -17.64 34.77 30.23
N VAL A 63 -17.67 34.81 28.90
CA VAL A 63 -17.70 36.06 28.14
C VAL A 63 -19.13 36.54 27.98
N ASP A 64 -19.34 37.82 28.30
CA ASP A 64 -20.59 38.56 28.10
C ASP A 64 -21.00 38.59 26.62
N PRO A 65 -22.28 38.87 26.29
CA PRO A 65 -22.82 38.60 24.96
C PRO A 65 -22.02 39.29 23.85
N LEU A 66 -21.25 38.50 23.11
CA LEU A 66 -20.61 38.91 21.86
C LEU A 66 -21.70 39.18 20.81
N ALA A 67 -21.53 40.25 20.03
CA ALA A 67 -22.52 40.72 19.07
C ALA A 67 -23.02 39.63 18.11
N LEU A 68 -24.30 39.74 17.73
CA LEU A 68 -24.96 38.86 16.76
C LEU A 68 -24.42 39.15 15.35
N GLY A 69 -23.67 38.20 14.77
CA GLY A 69 -23.09 38.31 13.42
C GLY A 69 -21.64 37.84 13.31
N SER A 70 -20.92 37.79 14.43
CA SER A 70 -19.48 37.47 14.45
C SER A 70 -19.19 35.98 14.24
N ALA A 71 -18.18 35.68 13.42
CA ALA A 71 -17.32 34.52 13.64
C ALA A 71 -16.25 34.92 14.66
N ILE A 72 -15.83 33.99 15.51
CA ILE A 72 -14.73 34.20 16.45
C ILE A 72 -13.59 33.24 16.13
N ILE A 73 -12.37 33.74 16.25
CA ILE A 73 -11.16 32.91 16.14
C ILE A 73 -10.60 32.76 17.55
N LEU A 74 -10.47 31.51 17.99
CA LEU A 74 -9.94 31.20 19.31
C LEU A 74 -8.41 31.39 19.32
N SER A 75 -7.90 31.88 20.44
CA SER A 75 -6.46 31.91 20.71
C SER A 75 -5.92 30.58 21.25
N GLY A 76 -6.79 29.63 21.60
CA GLY A 76 -6.47 28.32 22.18
C GLY A 76 -7.73 27.55 22.60
N PHE A 77 -7.59 26.27 22.94
CA PHE A 77 -8.66 25.45 23.50
C PHE A 77 -8.82 25.67 25.03
N VAL A 78 -7.77 25.49 25.83
CA VAL A 78 -7.81 25.70 27.31
C VAL A 78 -7.09 26.98 27.73
N SER A 79 -5.97 27.27 27.08
CA SER A 79 -5.08 28.39 27.39
C SER A 79 -4.60 29.06 26.10
N PRO A 80 -4.32 30.37 26.11
CA PRO A 80 -3.80 31.03 24.91
C PRO A 80 -2.57 30.33 24.34
N SER A 81 -2.53 30.19 23.02
CA SER A 81 -1.46 29.54 22.24
C SER A 81 -1.29 28.03 22.44
N ASP A 82 -2.20 27.35 23.14
CA ASP A 82 -2.23 25.89 23.11
C ASP A 82 -2.84 25.36 21.79
N ARG A 83 -3.00 24.04 21.71
CA ARG A 83 -3.69 23.41 20.58
C ARG A 83 -5.13 23.91 20.54
N GLY A 84 -5.61 24.26 19.36
CA GLY A 84 -6.93 24.88 19.16
C GLY A 84 -6.87 26.39 18.92
N ALA A 85 -5.69 27.00 18.96
CA ALA A 85 -5.48 28.33 18.42
C ALA A 85 -5.80 28.36 16.91
N GLY A 86 -6.50 29.40 16.46
CA GLY A 86 -6.98 29.54 15.08
C GLY A 86 -8.33 28.88 14.80
N CYS A 87 -8.90 28.14 15.76
CA CYS A 87 -10.21 27.53 15.58
C CYS A 87 -11.30 28.58 15.43
N MET A 88 -12.03 28.52 14.32
CA MET A 88 -13.16 29.39 14.06
C MET A 88 -14.43 28.80 14.65
N LEU A 89 -15.20 29.61 15.39
CA LEU A 89 -16.57 29.28 15.80
C LEU A 89 -17.55 30.32 15.25
N VAL A 90 -18.76 29.88 14.93
CA VAL A 90 -19.88 30.69 14.47
C VAL A 90 -21.08 30.49 15.39
N ARG A 91 -22.06 31.40 15.35
CA ARG A 91 -23.32 31.22 16.08
C ARG A 91 -24.01 29.92 15.63
N GLY A 92 -24.57 29.20 16.59
CA GLY A 92 -25.03 27.83 16.39
C GLY A 92 -26.14 27.39 17.34
N SER A 93 -26.24 26.07 17.52
CA SER A 93 -27.17 25.44 18.46
C SER A 93 -26.45 24.47 19.40
N SER A 94 -27.14 23.98 20.42
CA SER A 94 -26.61 22.96 21.34
C SER A 94 -26.27 21.63 20.68
N GLY A 95 -26.83 21.35 19.51
CA GLY A 95 -26.53 20.15 18.70
C GLY A 95 -25.44 20.37 17.66
N GLY A 96 -24.85 21.57 17.61
CA GLY A 96 -23.81 21.93 16.66
C GLY A 96 -22.49 21.17 16.86
N PRO A 97 -21.66 21.09 15.81
CA PRO A 97 -20.31 20.55 15.95
C PRO A 97 -19.51 21.37 16.96
N ASN A 98 -18.88 20.71 17.94
CA ASN A 98 -18.12 21.39 18.99
C ASN A 98 -18.90 22.50 19.73
N ALA A 99 -20.21 22.31 19.95
CA ALA A 99 -21.04 23.33 20.56
C ALA A 99 -20.51 23.77 21.94
N VAL A 100 -20.43 25.08 22.17
CA VAL A 100 -20.09 25.70 23.47
C VAL A 100 -21.07 26.83 23.74
N ARG A 101 -21.57 26.89 24.99
CA ARG A 101 -22.50 27.92 25.43
C ARG A 101 -21.71 29.08 26.03
N ASP A 102 -22.02 30.32 25.63
CA ASP A 102 -21.42 31.51 26.21
C ASP A 102 -22.10 31.93 27.52
N GLY A 103 -21.54 32.94 28.20
CA GLY A 103 -22.07 33.44 29.48
C GLY A 103 -23.49 34.02 29.38
N ALA A 104 -23.89 34.48 28.19
CA ALA A 104 -25.23 34.95 27.90
C ALA A 104 -26.22 33.82 27.53
N GLY A 105 -25.75 32.58 27.48
CA GLY A 105 -26.54 31.41 27.17
C GLY A 105 -26.71 31.11 25.67
N GLY A 106 -26.06 31.87 24.78
CA GLY A 106 -26.01 31.64 23.34
C GLY A 106 -25.02 30.54 22.97
N TRP A 107 -25.29 29.83 21.86
CA TRP A 107 -24.45 28.73 21.40
C TRP A 107 -23.50 29.15 20.28
N TRP A 108 -22.28 28.66 20.38
CA TRP A 108 -21.22 28.75 19.37
C TRP A 108 -20.85 27.34 18.92
N GLN A 109 -20.52 27.17 17.65
CA GLN A 109 -20.20 25.86 17.07
C GLN A 109 -19.13 26.02 15.98
N ALA A 110 -18.44 24.93 15.65
CA ALA A 110 -17.58 24.89 14.47
C ALA A 110 -18.43 25.12 13.20
N PRO A 111 -17.90 25.81 12.19
CA PRO A 111 -18.63 26.04 10.95
C PRO A 111 -18.84 24.72 10.20
N MET A 112 -20.09 24.42 9.84
CA MET A 112 -20.42 23.22 9.04
C MET A 112 -19.79 23.32 7.63
N GLY A 113 -19.50 22.18 7.03
CA GLY A 113 -18.93 22.11 5.67
C GLY A 113 -17.45 22.51 5.56
N HIS A 114 -16.80 22.88 6.68
CA HIS A 114 -15.36 23.17 6.74
C HIS A 114 -14.59 21.94 7.24
N PRO A 115 -13.28 21.83 6.94
CA PRO A 115 -12.45 20.80 7.56
C PRO A 115 -12.45 20.89 9.08
N MET A 116 -12.61 19.76 9.76
CA MET A 116 -12.64 19.66 11.22
C MET A 116 -11.24 19.36 11.75
N ASP A 117 -10.53 20.38 12.24
CA ASP A 117 -9.23 20.21 12.90
C ASP A 117 -9.42 19.62 14.30
N VAL A 118 -8.79 18.48 14.57
CA VAL A 118 -8.94 17.74 15.83
C VAL A 118 -8.53 18.55 17.07
N THR A 119 -7.66 19.54 16.92
CA THR A 119 -7.26 20.43 18.01
C THR A 119 -8.38 21.37 18.44
N CYS A 120 -9.32 21.69 17.54
CA CYS A 120 -10.55 22.40 17.88
C CYS A 120 -11.49 21.58 18.77
N PHE A 121 -11.30 20.27 18.84
CA PHE A 121 -12.08 19.33 19.64
C PHE A 121 -11.32 18.85 20.89
N GLY A 122 -10.19 19.49 21.21
CA GLY A 122 -9.43 19.26 22.43
C GLY A 122 -8.30 18.25 22.32
N ALA A 123 -7.93 17.84 21.10
CA ALA A 123 -6.73 17.01 20.90
C ALA A 123 -5.49 17.79 21.33
N LYS A 124 -4.71 17.22 22.25
CA LYS A 124 -3.50 17.86 22.80
C LYS A 124 -2.28 17.66 21.92
N MET A 125 -2.20 16.53 21.22
CA MET A 125 -1.10 16.21 20.31
C MET A 125 0.30 16.37 20.95
N ASP A 126 0.41 15.88 22.19
CA ASP A 126 1.65 15.85 22.98
C ASP A 126 2.38 14.49 22.89
N GLY A 127 1.84 13.54 22.11
CA GLY A 127 2.33 12.16 21.97
C GLY A 127 2.17 11.30 23.22
N LYS A 128 1.45 11.77 24.25
CA LYS A 128 1.28 11.11 25.55
C LYS A 128 -0.18 10.89 25.91
N THR A 129 -0.99 11.94 25.80
CA THR A 129 -2.43 11.94 26.06
C THR A 129 -3.14 11.17 24.96
N ASP A 130 -4.07 10.29 25.32
CA ASP A 130 -4.93 9.62 24.34
C ASP A 130 -5.96 10.62 23.79
N ASP A 131 -5.79 10.99 22.53
CA ASP A 131 -6.59 11.98 21.82
C ASP A 131 -7.76 11.34 21.03
N SER A 132 -8.00 10.03 21.16
CA SER A 132 -9.05 9.32 20.41
C SER A 132 -10.43 9.96 20.54
N ALA A 133 -10.81 10.43 21.74
CA ALA A 133 -12.11 11.08 21.95
C ALA A 133 -12.25 12.40 21.17
N ALA A 134 -11.19 13.20 21.08
CA ALA A 134 -11.19 14.44 20.33
C ALA A 134 -11.27 14.17 18.82
N VAL A 135 -10.56 13.14 18.33
CA VAL A 135 -10.64 12.71 16.93
C VAL A 135 -12.06 12.21 16.59
N GLN A 136 -12.67 11.39 17.46
CA GLN A 136 -14.01 10.89 17.23
C GLN A 136 -15.07 12.02 17.27
N ALA A 137 -14.86 13.03 18.11
CA ALA A 137 -15.72 14.22 18.14
C ALA A 137 -15.60 15.05 16.85
N ALA A 138 -14.39 15.19 16.29
CA ALA A 138 -14.17 15.85 15.00
C ALA A 138 -14.83 15.07 13.85
N ILE A 139 -14.75 13.73 13.87
CA ILE A 139 -15.43 12.86 12.90
C ILE A 139 -16.96 13.02 13.01
N ALA A 140 -17.51 12.95 14.22
CA ALA A 140 -18.94 13.14 14.44
C ALA A 140 -19.40 14.50 13.90
N ALA A 141 -18.63 15.56 14.17
CA ALA A 141 -18.86 16.90 13.63
C ALA A 141 -18.84 16.95 12.09
N ALA A 142 -17.87 16.28 11.46
CA ALA A 142 -17.80 16.18 10.00
C ALA A 142 -19.01 15.44 9.40
N THR A 143 -19.63 14.52 10.15
CA THR A 143 -20.82 13.79 9.68
C THR A 143 -22.16 14.50 9.90
N LEU A 144 -22.23 15.56 10.72
CA LEU A 144 -23.50 16.18 11.13
C LEU A 144 -24.36 16.69 9.97
N SER A 145 -23.76 17.05 8.83
CA SER A 145 -24.48 17.49 7.62
C SER A 145 -25.08 16.33 6.80
N GLY A 146 -24.79 15.08 7.16
CA GLY A 146 -25.13 13.88 6.37
C GLY A 146 -24.27 13.67 5.12
N ALA A 147 -23.53 14.69 4.66
CA ALA A 147 -22.68 14.60 3.48
C ALA A 147 -21.29 13.98 3.76
N GLY A 148 -20.90 13.89 5.05
CA GLY A 148 -19.53 13.60 5.45
C GLY A 148 -18.64 14.84 5.40
N GLY A 149 -17.34 14.64 5.50
CA GLY A 149 -16.40 15.75 5.55
C GLY A 149 -14.94 15.37 5.76
N GLN A 150 -14.11 16.41 5.82
CA GLN A 150 -12.68 16.28 6.05
C GLN A 150 -12.37 16.47 7.54
N VAL A 151 -11.54 15.58 8.10
CA VAL A 151 -10.97 15.69 9.44
C VAL A 151 -9.46 15.87 9.30
N LEU A 152 -8.92 16.91 9.95
CA LEU A 152 -7.51 17.26 9.87
C LEU A 152 -6.80 16.92 11.17
N ILE A 153 -5.72 16.14 11.06
CA ILE A 153 -4.74 15.98 12.14
C ILE A 153 -3.52 16.82 11.76
N PRO A 154 -3.31 17.99 12.39
CA PRO A 154 -2.21 18.87 11.98
C PRO A 154 -0.83 18.24 12.27
N GLY A 155 0.25 18.97 11.96
CA GLY A 155 1.60 18.54 12.29
C GLY A 155 1.81 18.36 13.80
N GLY A 156 2.44 17.26 14.20
CA GLY A 156 2.70 16.92 15.59
C GLY A 156 2.61 15.43 15.90
N ARG A 157 2.59 15.11 17.19
CA ARG A 157 2.54 13.74 17.72
C ARG A 157 1.19 13.52 18.38
N ILE A 158 0.32 12.72 17.80
CA ILE A 158 -0.98 12.36 18.38
C ILE A 158 -0.90 10.92 18.90
N ARG A 159 -1.55 10.62 20.02
CA ARG A 159 -1.65 9.25 20.51
C ARG A 159 -3.10 8.79 20.45
N LEU A 160 -3.36 7.65 19.82
CA LEU A 160 -4.70 7.14 19.55
C LEU A 160 -4.82 5.68 19.95
N GLY A 161 -5.91 5.30 20.61
CA GLY A 161 -6.32 3.91 20.76
C GLY A 161 -6.93 3.37 19.48
N GLY A 162 -8.25 3.50 19.34
CA GLY A 162 -8.98 3.16 18.11
C GLY A 162 -9.91 4.28 17.70
N VAL A 163 -10.06 4.47 16.39
CA VAL A 163 -10.91 5.50 15.77
C VAL A 163 -11.73 4.86 14.67
N SER A 164 -13.06 4.99 14.78
CA SER A 164 -13.99 4.47 13.78
C SER A 164 -14.34 5.53 12.75
N LEU A 165 -14.22 5.17 11.48
CA LEU A 165 -14.45 6.03 10.32
C LEU A 165 -15.76 5.61 9.63
N PRO A 166 -16.84 6.40 9.77
CA PRO A 166 -18.09 6.17 9.05
C PRO A 166 -17.99 6.59 7.58
N ASN A 167 -19.11 6.47 6.85
CA ASN A 167 -19.21 6.87 5.45
C ASN A 167 -18.74 8.31 5.21
N ASN A 168 -18.15 8.54 4.04
CA ASN A 168 -17.82 9.87 3.50
C ASN A 168 -16.83 10.67 4.37
N ILE A 169 -15.90 9.99 5.06
CA ILE A 169 -14.85 10.64 5.85
C ILE A 169 -13.50 10.63 5.14
N ARG A 170 -12.89 11.81 5.03
CA ARG A 170 -11.49 11.98 4.65
C ARG A 170 -10.68 12.44 5.86
N LEU A 171 -9.89 11.55 6.44
CA LEU A 171 -8.93 11.86 7.50
C LEU A 171 -7.56 12.14 6.89
N SER A 172 -7.03 13.34 7.11
CA SER A 172 -5.76 13.78 6.49
C SER A 172 -4.81 14.33 7.54
N GLY A 173 -3.56 13.87 7.51
CA GLY A 173 -2.46 14.49 8.23
C GLY A 173 -1.79 15.61 7.43
N ALA A 174 -0.75 16.22 8.01
CA ALA A 174 0.08 17.24 7.37
C ALA A 174 1.23 16.65 6.51
N GLY A 175 1.33 15.32 6.40
CA GLY A 175 2.37 14.58 5.69
C GLY A 175 2.91 13.43 6.54
N ALA A 176 3.39 12.36 5.90
CA ALA A 176 3.94 11.20 6.59
C ALA A 176 5.06 11.58 7.59
N ASN A 177 5.89 12.57 7.27
CA ASN A 177 6.96 13.04 8.16
C ASN A 177 6.53 14.17 9.13
N ALA A 178 5.28 14.64 9.07
CA ALA A 178 4.78 15.77 9.83
C ALA A 178 3.75 15.38 10.89
N THR A 179 2.85 14.45 10.57
CA THR A 179 1.84 13.93 11.49
C THR A 179 2.21 12.52 11.92
N ALA A 180 2.57 12.34 13.18
CA ALA A 180 2.93 11.06 13.77
C ALA A 180 1.83 10.58 14.72
N VAL A 181 1.13 9.53 14.34
CA VAL A 181 0.17 8.81 15.17
C VAL A 181 0.90 7.73 15.96
N PHE A 182 0.78 7.72 17.27
CA PHE A 182 1.28 6.66 18.14
C PHE A 182 0.10 5.83 18.65
N ALA A 183 0.17 4.51 18.50
CA ALA A 183 -0.81 3.62 19.11
C ALA A 183 -0.83 3.80 20.64
N SER A 184 -2.00 3.86 21.26
CA SER A 184 -2.13 3.95 22.70
C SER A 184 -1.96 2.59 23.38
N THR A 185 -2.30 1.52 22.67
CA THR A 185 -2.22 0.11 23.07
C THR A 185 -1.36 -0.72 22.10
N SER A 186 -0.87 -1.87 22.56
CA SER A 186 -0.14 -2.85 21.72
C SER A 186 -1.06 -3.79 20.93
N SER A 187 -2.37 -3.69 21.12
CA SER A 187 -3.41 -4.48 20.45
C SER A 187 -4.55 -3.59 19.97
N GLY A 188 -5.31 -4.09 19.00
CA GLY A 188 -6.48 -3.41 18.44
C GLY A 188 -6.17 -2.54 17.23
N ASP A 189 -7.26 -2.07 16.61
CA ASP A 189 -7.19 -1.31 15.37
C ASP A 189 -7.03 0.18 15.64
N ILE A 190 -6.11 0.86 14.94
CA ILE A 190 -5.95 2.33 15.09
C ILE A 190 -7.03 3.06 14.30
N PHE A 191 -7.15 2.76 13.01
CA PHE A 191 -8.23 3.27 12.17
C PHE A 191 -9.03 2.11 11.59
N SER A 192 -10.35 2.14 11.78
CA SER A 192 -11.25 1.15 11.21
C SER A 192 -12.38 1.82 10.44
N ALA A 193 -12.44 1.55 9.13
CA ALA A 193 -13.68 1.70 8.37
C ALA A 193 -14.27 0.30 8.22
N SER A 194 -15.17 -0.02 9.15
CA SER A 194 -15.77 -1.35 9.29
C SER A 194 -17.23 -1.21 9.69
N ASP A 195 -18.14 -1.70 8.85
CA ASP A 195 -19.58 -1.80 9.16
C ASP A 195 -20.12 -3.17 8.72
N PRO A 196 -21.02 -3.83 9.48
CA PRO A 196 -21.58 -5.12 9.07
C PRO A 196 -22.34 -5.07 7.73
N SER A 197 -22.97 -3.94 7.40
CA SER A 197 -23.70 -3.72 6.16
C SER A 197 -22.77 -3.21 5.05
N SER A 198 -22.22 -2.01 5.21
CA SER A 198 -21.20 -1.44 4.34
C SER A 198 -20.74 -0.07 4.88
N VAL A 199 -19.49 0.27 4.66
CA VAL A 199 -18.96 1.63 4.78
C VAL A 199 -18.37 2.08 3.45
N SER A 200 -18.40 3.36 3.13
CA SER A 200 -18.05 3.84 1.80
C SER A 200 -17.37 5.21 1.81
N ASN A 201 -16.56 5.45 0.77
CA ASN A 201 -15.91 6.73 0.50
C ASN A 201 -15.05 7.22 1.68
N VAL A 202 -14.25 6.32 2.26
CA VAL A 202 -13.33 6.64 3.36
C VAL A 202 -11.91 6.80 2.81
N ALA A 203 -11.23 7.86 3.24
CA ALA A 203 -9.83 8.09 2.93
C ALA A 203 -9.01 8.38 4.19
N ILE A 204 -7.83 7.75 4.30
CA ILE A 204 -6.81 8.05 5.32
C ILE A 204 -5.53 8.42 4.58
N GLU A 205 -4.96 9.59 4.84
CA GLU A 205 -3.83 10.07 4.04
C GLU A 205 -2.85 10.97 4.80
N ASN A 206 -1.62 11.04 4.29
CA ASN A 206 -0.60 12.01 4.71
C ASN A 206 -0.20 11.91 6.19
N LEU A 207 0.04 10.71 6.71
CA LEU A 207 0.43 10.51 8.11
C LEU A 207 1.35 9.30 8.31
N SER A 208 2.05 9.28 9.44
CA SER A 208 2.73 8.08 9.93
C SER A 208 1.97 7.45 11.09
N ILE A 209 2.06 6.14 11.22
CA ILE A 209 1.56 5.39 12.38
C ILE A 209 2.70 4.57 12.98
N TYR A 210 2.90 4.70 14.29
CA TYR A 210 3.93 4.06 15.08
C TYR A 210 3.32 3.22 16.20
N SER A 211 4.04 2.18 16.62
CA SER A 211 3.59 1.30 17.69
C SER A 211 3.59 1.99 19.06
N ALA A 212 2.95 1.34 20.03
CA ALA A 212 2.88 1.83 21.41
C ALA A 212 4.26 1.66 22.09
N GLY A 213 5.14 2.64 21.90
CA GLY A 213 6.48 2.66 22.50
C GLY A 213 7.54 1.96 21.65
N VAL A 214 8.44 1.21 22.29
CA VAL A 214 9.56 0.53 21.62
C VAL A 214 9.21 -0.86 21.09
N ALA A 215 8.13 -1.47 21.59
CA ALA A 215 7.68 -2.77 21.17
C ALA A 215 6.69 -2.66 19.99
N ARG A 216 6.69 -3.67 19.12
CA ARG A 216 5.72 -3.79 18.03
C ARG A 216 4.34 -4.13 18.59
N GLN A 217 3.29 -3.80 17.83
CA GLN A 217 1.97 -4.34 18.12
C GLN A 217 1.98 -5.87 18.05
N THR A 218 1.18 -6.48 18.91
CA THR A 218 1.03 -7.93 19.05
C THR A 218 -0.24 -8.46 18.42
N GLU A 219 -1.24 -7.59 18.19
CA GLU A 219 -2.52 -7.90 17.56
C GLU A 219 -3.10 -6.64 16.88
N GLY A 220 -4.14 -6.80 16.04
CA GLY A 220 -4.85 -5.70 15.39
C GLY A 220 -4.18 -5.14 14.14
N HIS A 221 -4.72 -4.02 13.66
CA HIS A 221 -4.32 -3.37 12.42
C HIS A 221 -4.01 -1.88 12.64
N TYR A 222 -3.11 -1.29 11.86
CA TYR A 222 -3.10 0.18 11.78
C TYR A 222 -4.29 0.70 10.98
N VAL A 223 -4.60 0.05 9.86
CA VAL A 223 -5.78 0.37 9.04
C VAL A 223 -6.56 -0.89 8.72
N LEU A 224 -7.83 -0.91 9.07
CA LEU A 224 -8.76 -1.97 8.70
C LEU A 224 -9.87 -1.42 7.80
N PHE A 225 -9.97 -1.98 6.60
CA PHE A 225 -11.11 -1.81 5.70
C PHE A 225 -11.94 -3.09 5.68
N ARG A 226 -13.12 -3.09 6.31
CA ARG A 226 -14.05 -4.23 6.35
C ARG A 226 -15.41 -3.83 5.79
N ASN A 227 -15.89 -4.59 4.80
CA ASN A 227 -17.09 -4.25 4.02
C ASN A 227 -17.05 -2.80 3.49
N CYS A 228 -15.91 -2.42 2.94
CA CYS A 228 -15.60 -1.04 2.55
C CYS A 228 -15.71 -0.87 1.03
N THR A 229 -16.41 0.17 0.56
CA THR A 229 -16.54 0.50 -0.85
C THR A 229 -15.90 1.86 -1.16
N ASN A 230 -15.06 1.95 -2.20
CA ASN A 230 -14.36 3.19 -2.56
C ASN A 230 -13.51 3.75 -1.42
N CYS A 231 -12.75 2.88 -0.76
CA CYS A 231 -11.94 3.26 0.40
C CYS A 231 -10.45 3.30 0.04
N ARG A 232 -9.68 4.18 0.69
CA ARG A 232 -8.26 4.26 0.44
C ARG A 232 -7.43 4.64 1.66
N VAL A 233 -6.20 4.13 1.70
CA VAL A 233 -5.13 4.69 2.51
C VAL A 233 -3.95 5.05 1.61
N SER A 234 -3.39 6.26 1.77
CA SER A 234 -2.27 6.69 0.95
C SER A 234 -1.26 7.60 1.62
N ASP A 235 -0.06 7.68 1.05
CA ASP A 235 0.97 8.65 1.45
C ASP A 235 1.34 8.49 2.93
N PHE A 236 1.65 7.24 3.31
CA PHE A 236 1.83 6.82 4.69
C PHE A 236 3.20 6.19 4.98
N LEU A 237 3.57 6.22 6.26
CA LEU A 237 4.62 5.38 6.83
C LEU A 237 4.07 4.64 8.06
N PHE A 238 4.11 3.31 8.03
CA PHE A 238 3.77 2.46 9.15
C PHE A 238 5.04 1.89 9.76
N SER A 239 5.17 1.92 11.09
CA SER A 239 6.34 1.37 11.77
C SER A 239 5.94 0.59 13.02
N GLY A 240 6.21 -0.73 13.01
CA GLY A 240 5.96 -1.61 14.16
C GLY A 240 4.53 -2.14 14.29
N ALA A 241 3.78 -2.22 13.19
CA ALA A 241 2.42 -2.77 13.18
C ALA A 241 2.39 -4.27 13.49
N TYR A 242 1.25 -4.81 13.92
CA TYR A 242 1.02 -6.26 13.85
C TYR A 242 0.64 -6.63 12.42
N ILE A 243 -0.46 -6.04 11.94
CA ILE A 243 -0.82 -5.94 10.54
C ILE A 243 -0.82 -4.46 10.15
N GLY A 244 -0.10 -4.08 9.08
CA GLY A 244 -0.08 -2.68 8.62
C GLY A 244 -1.46 -2.24 8.14
N ALA A 245 -1.94 -2.83 7.03
CA ALA A 245 -3.31 -2.63 6.58
C ALA A 245 -3.95 -3.91 6.07
N GLU A 246 -5.25 -4.08 6.35
CA GLU A 246 -6.03 -5.22 5.88
C GLU A 246 -7.32 -4.78 5.16
N VAL A 247 -7.57 -5.41 4.01
CA VAL A 247 -8.80 -5.33 3.22
C VAL A 247 -9.55 -6.65 3.38
N THR A 248 -10.75 -6.61 3.96
CA THR A 248 -11.51 -7.82 4.34
C THR A 248 -13.02 -7.63 4.23
N GLY A 249 -13.80 -8.70 4.41
CA GLY A 249 -15.26 -8.66 4.34
C GLY A 249 -15.82 -8.91 2.94
N ALA A 250 -17.00 -9.52 2.87
CA ALA A 250 -17.60 -9.97 1.61
C ALA A 250 -18.08 -8.81 0.72
N ASN A 251 -18.42 -7.66 1.32
CA ASN A 251 -18.96 -6.50 0.60
C ASN A 251 -17.89 -5.45 0.27
N THR A 252 -16.61 -5.82 0.34
CA THR A 252 -15.49 -4.88 0.11
C THR A 252 -15.14 -4.80 -1.36
N VAL A 253 -15.21 -3.62 -1.94
CA VAL A 253 -15.02 -3.38 -3.37
C VAL A 253 -14.33 -2.04 -3.62
N ASN A 254 -13.41 -1.98 -4.58
CA ASN A 254 -12.72 -0.74 -4.95
C ASN A 254 -11.97 -0.11 -3.77
N VAL A 255 -11.05 -0.89 -3.18
CA VAL A 255 -10.22 -0.45 -2.06
C VAL A 255 -8.77 -0.31 -2.50
N ALA A 256 -8.13 0.79 -2.13
CA ALA A 256 -6.76 1.10 -2.54
C ALA A 256 -5.80 1.32 -1.35
N LEU A 257 -4.66 0.65 -1.35
CA LEU A 257 -3.51 0.94 -0.49
C LEU A 257 -2.39 1.48 -1.39
N GLU A 258 -2.03 2.75 -1.25
CA GLU A 258 -1.18 3.44 -2.23
C GLU A 258 -0.03 4.26 -1.64
N ARG A 259 1.10 4.33 -2.35
CA ARG A 259 2.22 5.26 -2.07
C ARG A 259 2.63 5.26 -0.59
N GLY A 260 2.97 4.09 -0.07
CA GLY A 260 3.16 3.89 1.35
C GLY A 260 4.31 2.98 1.68
N ARG A 261 4.86 3.16 2.87
CA ARG A 261 5.94 2.33 3.41
C ARG A 261 5.47 1.66 4.70
N SER A 262 5.83 0.40 4.89
CA SER A 262 5.58 -0.35 6.13
C SER A 262 6.86 -1.01 6.61
N ASP A 263 7.29 -0.67 7.81
CA ASP A 263 8.55 -1.09 8.42
C ASP A 263 8.30 -1.92 9.68
N GLY A 264 8.87 -3.12 9.70
CA GLY A 264 8.89 -3.97 10.88
C GLY A 264 7.51 -4.42 11.36
N ALA A 265 6.64 -4.86 10.44
CA ALA A 265 5.41 -5.52 10.84
C ALA A 265 5.71 -6.86 11.56
N SER A 266 4.90 -7.23 12.55
CA SER A 266 5.06 -8.49 13.28
C SER A 266 4.46 -9.68 12.52
N LEU A 267 3.30 -9.50 11.87
CA LEU A 267 2.62 -10.57 11.16
C LEU A 267 2.58 -10.30 9.64
N TYR A 268 1.90 -9.25 9.19
CA TYR A 268 1.80 -8.90 7.78
C TYR A 268 2.02 -7.41 7.56
N HIS A 269 2.71 -7.01 6.50
CA HIS A 269 2.68 -5.59 6.14
C HIS A 269 1.32 -5.21 5.56
N PHE A 270 0.81 -6.02 4.63
CA PHE A 270 -0.50 -5.84 4.02
C PHE A 270 -1.24 -7.17 3.86
N ALA A 271 -2.56 -7.14 3.98
CA ALA A 271 -3.40 -8.31 3.80
C ALA A 271 -4.66 -8.02 2.98
N VAL A 272 -5.06 -9.00 2.16
CA VAL A 272 -6.37 -9.06 1.49
C VAL A 272 -7.02 -10.39 1.82
N SER A 273 -8.05 -10.34 2.65
CA SER A 273 -8.75 -11.51 3.20
C SER A 273 -10.24 -11.52 2.89
N GLY A 274 -10.69 -10.66 1.99
CA GLY A 274 -12.05 -10.62 1.45
C GLY A 274 -12.23 -9.57 0.36
N GLY A 275 -13.40 -9.59 -0.28
CA GLY A 275 -13.79 -8.59 -1.26
C GLY A 275 -13.30 -8.83 -2.70
N SER A 276 -13.48 -7.82 -3.55
CA SER A 276 -12.97 -7.74 -4.92
C SER A 276 -12.40 -6.34 -5.20
N ASP A 277 -11.75 -6.17 -6.34
CA ASP A 277 -11.30 -4.86 -6.82
C ASP A 277 -10.41 -4.13 -5.82
N THR A 278 -9.39 -4.85 -5.34
CA THR A 278 -8.38 -4.30 -4.43
C THR A 278 -7.13 -3.89 -5.17
N PHE A 279 -6.58 -2.71 -4.87
CA PHE A 279 -5.43 -2.11 -5.52
C PHE A 279 -4.31 -1.85 -4.51
N LEU A 280 -3.14 -2.46 -4.74
CA LEU A 280 -1.92 -2.27 -3.95
C LEU A 280 -0.87 -1.61 -4.85
N ARG A 281 -0.51 -0.35 -4.62
CA ARG A 281 0.33 0.41 -5.58
C ARG A 281 1.40 1.24 -4.90
N GLY A 282 2.64 1.22 -5.41
CA GLY A 282 3.70 2.07 -4.85
C GLY A 282 3.99 1.75 -3.38
N LEU A 283 3.93 0.47 -3.00
CA LEU A 283 4.12 0.03 -1.62
C LEU A 283 5.54 -0.45 -1.40
N LEU A 284 6.12 -0.11 -0.25
CA LEU A 284 7.43 -0.60 0.18
C LEU A 284 7.32 -1.31 1.52
N THR A 285 7.97 -2.48 1.66
CA THR A 285 8.07 -3.18 2.96
C THR A 285 9.52 -3.40 3.36
N THR A 286 9.83 -3.29 4.65
CA THR A 286 11.13 -3.67 5.21
C THR A 286 10.99 -4.28 6.61
N ALA A 287 12.01 -4.98 7.12
CA ALA A 287 12.00 -5.55 8.47
C ALA A 287 12.11 -4.50 9.60
N GLY A 288 12.43 -3.23 9.30
CA GLY A 288 12.56 -2.16 10.31
C GLY A 288 13.57 -2.45 11.44
N GLY A 289 14.59 -3.29 11.18
CA GLY A 289 15.61 -3.67 12.16
C GLY A 289 15.25 -4.79 13.15
N GLY A 290 14.04 -5.36 13.07
CA GLY A 290 13.63 -6.49 13.92
C GLY A 290 13.32 -7.76 13.11
N ALA A 291 12.57 -8.69 13.72
CA ALA A 291 12.12 -9.90 13.04
C ALA A 291 11.34 -9.57 11.75
N GLN A 292 11.47 -10.41 10.73
CA GLN A 292 10.72 -10.25 9.49
C GLN A 292 9.25 -10.66 9.70
N ALA A 293 8.31 -9.92 9.11
CA ALA A 293 6.89 -10.29 9.09
C ALA A 293 6.70 -11.67 8.45
N ALA A 294 5.64 -12.42 8.75
CA ALA A 294 5.39 -13.71 8.11
C ALA A 294 5.23 -13.57 6.57
N CYS A 295 4.55 -12.51 6.12
CA CYS A 295 4.43 -12.15 4.71
C CYS A 295 4.53 -10.63 4.53
N GLY A 296 5.13 -10.16 3.43
CA GLY A 296 5.01 -8.78 2.99
C GLY A 296 3.55 -8.47 2.63
N VAL A 297 3.02 -9.22 1.65
CA VAL A 297 1.60 -9.21 1.30
C VAL A 297 1.00 -10.59 1.49
N ARG A 298 -0.19 -10.68 2.10
CA ARG A 298 -0.94 -11.95 2.20
C ARG A 298 -2.31 -11.85 1.53
N LEU A 299 -2.61 -12.79 0.64
CA LEU A 299 -3.91 -12.98 0.00
C LEU A 299 -4.51 -14.31 0.45
N THR A 300 -5.69 -14.30 1.06
CA THR A 300 -6.41 -15.53 1.44
C THR A 300 -7.77 -15.64 0.76
N GLN A 301 -8.41 -14.52 0.43
CA GLN A 301 -9.70 -14.48 -0.25
C GLN A 301 -9.76 -13.20 -1.07
N SER A 302 -9.99 -13.31 -2.38
CA SER A 302 -10.20 -12.15 -3.24
C SER A 302 -10.88 -12.53 -4.56
N GLY A 303 -11.78 -11.68 -5.05
CA GLY A 303 -12.37 -11.76 -6.39
C GLY A 303 -11.55 -11.05 -7.49
N GLY A 304 -10.57 -10.22 -7.11
CA GLY A 304 -9.72 -9.46 -8.01
C GLY A 304 -8.75 -8.58 -7.22
N THR A 305 -7.46 -8.70 -7.49
CA THR A 305 -6.41 -7.91 -6.82
C THR A 305 -5.38 -7.44 -7.82
N TRP A 306 -5.05 -6.15 -7.80
CA TRP A 306 -4.01 -5.54 -8.63
C TRP A 306 -2.87 -5.08 -7.75
N ILE A 307 -1.66 -5.54 -8.04
CA ILE A 307 -0.44 -5.15 -7.34
C ILE A 307 0.51 -4.51 -8.35
N SER A 308 0.91 -3.26 -8.14
CA SER A 308 1.81 -2.60 -9.08
C SER A 308 2.88 -1.73 -8.43
N ASP A 309 4.00 -1.62 -9.12
CA ASP A 309 5.06 -0.63 -8.84
C ASP A 309 5.51 -0.65 -7.37
N SER A 310 5.60 -1.86 -6.80
CA SER A 310 5.83 -2.08 -5.36
C SER A 310 7.10 -2.88 -5.11
N ASP A 311 7.63 -2.78 -3.90
CA ASP A 311 8.84 -3.46 -3.46
C ASP A 311 8.65 -4.14 -2.10
N PHE A 312 8.40 -5.45 -2.12
CA PHE A 312 8.22 -6.25 -0.92
C PHE A 312 9.54 -6.90 -0.49
N THR A 313 10.22 -6.26 0.47
CA THR A 313 11.53 -6.73 0.96
C THR A 313 11.49 -7.20 2.42
N ALA A 314 12.49 -7.99 2.78
CA ALA A 314 12.85 -8.36 4.14
C ALA A 314 11.67 -8.91 4.96
N SER A 315 10.88 -9.78 4.34
CA SER A 315 9.76 -10.49 4.94
C SER A 315 10.03 -12.00 4.95
N GLY A 316 9.37 -12.72 5.86
CA GLY A 316 9.34 -14.19 5.94
C GLY A 316 9.07 -14.79 4.58
N HIS A 317 7.96 -14.40 3.98
CA HIS A 317 7.72 -14.53 2.55
C HIS A 317 7.48 -13.13 1.98
N GLY A 318 7.86 -12.88 0.73
CA GLY A 318 7.54 -11.60 0.11
C GLY A 318 6.03 -11.45 -0.11
N THR A 319 5.47 -12.32 -0.95
CA THR A 319 4.04 -12.37 -1.28
C THR A 319 3.49 -13.77 -1.04
N CYS A 320 2.45 -13.89 -0.23
CA CYS A 320 1.77 -15.12 0.12
C CYS A 320 0.37 -15.17 -0.50
N VAL A 321 0.06 -16.25 -1.20
CA VAL A 321 -1.29 -16.56 -1.68
C VAL A 321 -1.71 -17.88 -1.05
N GLN A 322 -2.51 -17.81 0.01
CA GLN A 322 -2.75 -18.92 0.94
C GLN A 322 -4.24 -19.08 1.28
N PRO A 323 -5.13 -19.29 0.29
CA PRO A 323 -6.53 -19.60 0.58
C PRO A 323 -6.63 -20.93 1.33
N GLY A 324 -7.39 -20.95 2.42
CA GLY A 324 -7.78 -22.15 3.15
C GLY A 324 -9.13 -22.70 2.70
N ASP A 325 -9.77 -23.50 3.55
CA ASP A 325 -11.04 -24.14 3.22
C ASP A 325 -12.15 -23.14 2.87
N GLY A 326 -12.87 -23.42 1.77
CA GLY A 326 -13.92 -22.56 1.25
C GLY A 326 -13.43 -21.22 0.68
N GLN A 327 -12.11 -20.97 0.70
CA GLN A 327 -11.53 -19.72 0.24
C GLN A 327 -11.02 -19.81 -1.20
N GLY A 328 -11.02 -18.67 -1.89
CA GLY A 328 -10.52 -18.51 -3.24
C GLY A 328 -9.83 -17.18 -3.45
N VAL A 329 -8.64 -17.22 -4.04
CA VAL A 329 -7.96 -16.05 -4.59
C VAL A 329 -8.07 -16.11 -6.10
N LYS A 330 -8.79 -15.17 -6.69
CA LYS A 330 -9.12 -15.14 -8.11
C LYS A 330 -8.58 -13.87 -8.74
N TRP A 331 -8.11 -13.97 -9.99
CA TRP A 331 -7.77 -12.83 -10.85
C TRP A 331 -6.82 -11.84 -10.19
N THR A 332 -5.64 -12.33 -9.85
CA THR A 332 -4.58 -11.48 -9.31
C THR A 332 -3.66 -11.03 -10.44
N PHE A 333 -3.47 -9.72 -10.57
CA PHE A 333 -2.65 -9.09 -11.59
C PHE A 333 -1.50 -8.34 -10.94
N VAL A 334 -0.27 -8.71 -11.27
CA VAL A 334 0.94 -8.08 -10.75
C VAL A 334 1.74 -7.45 -11.88
N SER A 335 2.18 -6.20 -11.72
CA SER A 335 3.08 -5.55 -12.68
C SER A 335 4.22 -4.78 -12.00
N ASN A 336 5.42 -4.83 -12.58
CA ASN A 336 6.57 -4.01 -12.15
C ASN A 336 6.84 -4.06 -10.64
N THR A 337 6.80 -5.26 -10.04
CA THR A 337 6.82 -5.42 -8.58
C THR A 337 7.89 -6.40 -8.10
N ALA A 338 8.57 -6.04 -7.01
CA ALA A 338 9.28 -6.98 -6.15
C ALA A 338 8.28 -7.79 -5.34
N LEU A 339 8.05 -9.02 -5.79
CA LEU A 339 7.19 -9.93 -5.06
C LEU A 339 7.86 -10.51 -3.82
N GLY A 340 9.19 -10.41 -3.73
CA GLY A 340 9.97 -10.76 -2.56
C GLY A 340 11.48 -10.57 -2.78
N ASP A 341 12.10 -9.71 -1.98
CA ASP A 341 13.56 -9.51 -1.94
C ASP A 341 14.10 -9.69 -0.52
N SER A 342 15.24 -10.39 -0.39
CA SER A 342 16.00 -10.48 0.87
C SER A 342 15.18 -11.07 2.03
N GLY A 343 14.20 -11.91 1.69
CA GLY A 343 13.33 -12.59 2.63
C GLY A 343 13.92 -13.88 3.18
N THR A 344 13.45 -14.31 4.36
CA THR A 344 13.87 -15.55 5.03
C THR A 344 13.17 -16.82 4.52
N GLY A 345 12.24 -16.68 3.58
CA GLY A 345 11.44 -17.75 3.00
C GLY A 345 11.40 -17.66 1.49
N TYR A 346 10.23 -17.83 0.89
CA TYR A 346 10.03 -17.72 -0.57
C TYR A 346 9.72 -16.28 -0.97
N GLY A 347 10.11 -15.88 -2.18
CA GLY A 347 9.71 -14.58 -2.73
C GLY A 347 8.20 -14.54 -2.97
N LEU A 348 7.71 -15.29 -3.95
CA LEU A 348 6.29 -15.54 -4.19
C LEU A 348 5.91 -16.95 -3.73
N PHE A 349 4.91 -17.07 -2.85
CA PHE A 349 4.47 -18.35 -2.30
C PHE A 349 2.97 -18.58 -2.51
N LEU A 350 2.62 -19.48 -3.42
CA LEU A 350 1.25 -19.95 -3.62
C LEU A 350 1.09 -21.28 -2.88
N ASN A 351 0.33 -21.27 -1.79
CA ASN A 351 0.12 -22.44 -0.94
C ASN A 351 -1.33 -22.54 -0.48
N PRO A 352 -2.29 -22.81 -1.41
CA PRO A 352 -3.63 -23.18 -1.01
C PRO A 352 -3.60 -24.44 -0.15
N VAL A 353 -4.55 -24.56 0.77
CA VAL A 353 -4.72 -25.75 1.62
C VAL A 353 -6.17 -26.20 1.65
N GLY A 354 -6.42 -27.49 1.93
CA GLY A 354 -7.77 -28.04 2.02
C GLY A 354 -8.53 -27.93 0.69
N SER A 355 -9.65 -27.20 0.69
CA SER A 355 -10.45 -26.84 -0.48
C SER A 355 -10.13 -25.45 -1.06
N GLY A 356 -9.10 -24.79 -0.53
CA GLY A 356 -8.64 -23.48 -0.97
C GLY A 356 -8.15 -23.49 -2.41
N ALA A 357 -8.38 -22.40 -3.13
CA ALA A 357 -8.03 -22.36 -4.54
C ALA A 357 -7.47 -21.03 -5.03
N VAL A 358 -6.49 -21.12 -5.93
CA VAL A 358 -5.90 -19.99 -6.67
C VAL A 358 -6.27 -20.11 -8.13
N TYR A 359 -6.96 -19.11 -8.68
CA TYR A 359 -7.39 -19.07 -10.07
C TYR A 359 -6.90 -17.79 -10.75
N GLY A 360 -6.11 -17.92 -11.82
CA GLY A 360 -5.73 -16.77 -12.64
C GLY A 360 -4.81 -15.80 -11.90
N PHE A 361 -3.62 -16.26 -11.52
CA PHE A 361 -2.57 -15.38 -11.01
C PHE A 361 -1.62 -15.02 -12.16
N SER A 362 -1.43 -13.74 -12.42
CA SER A 362 -0.54 -13.25 -13.47
C SER A 362 0.44 -12.23 -12.91
N ALA A 363 1.73 -12.39 -13.21
CA ALA A 363 2.76 -11.42 -12.89
C ALA A 363 3.57 -11.07 -14.14
N THR A 364 3.70 -9.78 -14.44
CA THR A 364 4.46 -9.25 -15.57
C THR A 364 5.55 -8.29 -15.10
N ASN A 365 6.77 -8.43 -15.61
CA ASN A 365 7.91 -7.59 -15.21
C ASN A 365 8.12 -7.59 -13.68
N ALA A 366 7.83 -8.71 -13.03
CA ALA A 366 8.04 -8.87 -11.59
C ALA A 366 9.39 -9.55 -11.34
N TRP A 367 9.87 -9.46 -10.10
CA TRP A 367 11.09 -10.17 -9.70
C TRP A 367 10.99 -10.72 -8.28
N THR A 368 11.78 -11.77 -8.02
CA THR A 368 12.02 -12.36 -6.72
C THR A 368 13.51 -12.61 -6.57
N SER A 369 14.11 -12.06 -5.51
CA SER A 369 15.56 -12.00 -5.38
C SER A 369 16.07 -12.30 -3.96
N ALA A 370 17.27 -12.88 -3.86
CA ALA A 370 18.02 -13.02 -2.61
C ALA A 370 17.24 -13.66 -1.44
N ASN A 371 16.23 -14.48 -1.75
CA ASN A 371 15.43 -15.14 -0.74
C ASN A 371 16.17 -16.36 -0.16
N LYS A 372 15.91 -16.70 1.11
CA LYS A 372 16.50 -17.87 1.78
C LYS A 372 15.89 -19.21 1.34
N LYS A 373 14.79 -19.18 0.57
CA LYS A 373 14.25 -20.34 -0.16
C LYS A 373 14.27 -20.08 -1.67
N ALA A 374 13.30 -20.62 -2.40
CA ALA A 374 13.15 -20.39 -3.83
C ALA A 374 12.54 -19.00 -4.10
N GLY A 375 12.80 -18.46 -5.29
CA GLY A 375 12.20 -17.18 -5.70
C GLY A 375 10.68 -17.29 -5.85
N VAL A 376 10.19 -18.34 -6.50
CA VAL A 376 8.76 -18.65 -6.61
C VAL A 376 8.51 -20.08 -6.16
N ALA A 377 7.42 -20.32 -5.42
CA ALA A 377 6.99 -21.65 -5.04
C ALA A 377 5.48 -21.86 -5.16
N THR A 378 5.07 -23.01 -5.71
CA THR A 378 3.72 -23.56 -5.55
C THR A 378 3.75 -24.79 -4.67
N GLN A 379 2.83 -24.88 -3.71
CA GLN A 379 2.65 -26.03 -2.81
C GLN A 379 1.16 -26.33 -2.61
N CYS A 380 0.78 -27.61 -2.66
CA CYS A 380 -0.59 -28.09 -2.46
C CYS A 380 -0.56 -29.44 -1.70
N ASP A 381 0.50 -29.70 -0.94
CA ASP A 381 0.73 -30.95 -0.20
C ASP A 381 -0.32 -31.18 0.90
N ARG A 382 -1.00 -30.11 1.32
CA ARG A 382 -2.11 -30.14 2.28
C ARG A 382 -3.46 -29.95 1.60
N GLY A 383 -3.58 -30.30 0.32
CA GLY A 383 -4.75 -30.06 -0.51
C GLY A 383 -4.69 -28.72 -1.24
N GLY A 384 -5.83 -28.31 -1.80
CA GLY A 384 -6.00 -27.09 -2.55
C GLY A 384 -5.61 -27.20 -4.03
N THR A 385 -5.97 -26.16 -4.78
CA THR A 385 -5.79 -26.14 -6.25
C THR A 385 -5.16 -24.84 -6.71
N ILE A 386 -4.24 -24.94 -7.67
CA ILE A 386 -3.71 -23.78 -8.40
C ILE A 386 -4.00 -23.99 -9.88
N GLN A 387 -4.71 -23.06 -10.50
CA GLN A 387 -5.01 -23.07 -11.92
C GLN A 387 -4.68 -21.73 -12.57
N SER A 388 -4.04 -21.78 -13.74
CA SER A 388 -3.71 -20.62 -14.56
C SER A 388 -2.76 -19.62 -13.85
N LEU A 389 -1.54 -20.08 -13.57
CA LEU A 389 -0.44 -19.21 -13.14
C LEU A 389 0.34 -18.73 -14.38
N THR A 390 0.51 -17.42 -14.56
CA THR A 390 1.32 -16.84 -15.64
C THR A 390 2.41 -15.93 -15.07
N LEU A 391 3.66 -16.21 -15.40
CA LEU A 391 4.82 -15.38 -15.08
C LEU A 391 5.46 -14.92 -16.39
N ASN A 392 5.27 -13.66 -16.74
CA ASN A 392 5.74 -13.06 -17.99
C ASN A 392 6.88 -12.07 -17.70
N ASN A 393 8.03 -12.28 -18.32
CA ASN A 393 9.24 -11.49 -18.05
C ASN A 393 9.57 -11.42 -16.55
N HIS A 394 9.32 -12.52 -15.82
CA HIS A 394 9.61 -12.61 -14.40
C HIS A 394 11.11 -12.89 -14.20
N ARG A 395 11.72 -12.23 -13.21
CA ARG A 395 13.13 -12.44 -12.86
C ARG A 395 13.24 -13.19 -11.53
N ALA A 396 13.91 -14.33 -11.52
CA ALA A 396 14.24 -15.05 -10.28
C ALA A 396 15.75 -15.09 -10.10
N ILE A 397 16.26 -14.33 -9.14
CA ILE A 397 17.68 -13.97 -9.06
C ILE A 397 18.26 -14.34 -7.70
N ALA A 398 19.45 -14.96 -7.67
CA ALA A 398 20.26 -15.08 -6.46
C ALA A 398 19.55 -15.74 -5.25
N ASN A 399 18.50 -16.54 -5.50
CA ASN A 399 17.79 -17.23 -4.43
C ASN A 399 18.64 -18.39 -3.91
N THR A 400 18.47 -18.72 -2.63
CA THR A 400 19.27 -19.74 -1.94
C THR A 400 18.98 -21.14 -2.45
N LEU A 401 17.71 -21.40 -2.81
CA LEU A 401 17.26 -22.65 -3.46
C LEU A 401 17.05 -22.42 -4.96
N ASP A 402 16.06 -23.09 -5.56
CA ASP A 402 15.72 -22.92 -6.97
C ASP A 402 15.27 -21.48 -7.29
N GLY A 403 15.39 -21.07 -8.54
CA GLY A 403 14.73 -19.83 -8.97
C GLY A 403 13.21 -19.93 -8.83
N MET A 404 12.64 -21.03 -9.31
CA MET A 404 11.22 -21.35 -9.20
C MET A 404 11.04 -22.84 -8.93
N THR A 405 10.15 -23.20 -8.01
CA THR A 405 9.79 -24.60 -7.73
C THR A 405 8.27 -24.79 -7.78
N PHE A 406 7.82 -25.75 -8.57
CA PHE A 406 6.41 -26.07 -8.73
C PHE A 406 6.16 -27.49 -8.26
N SER A 407 5.51 -27.69 -7.10
CA SER A 407 5.14 -29.04 -6.63
C SER A 407 3.67 -29.38 -6.89
N CYS A 408 2.91 -28.43 -7.40
CA CYS A 408 1.53 -28.60 -7.85
C CYS A 408 1.14 -27.47 -8.81
N GLY A 409 -0.01 -27.65 -9.45
CA GLY A 409 -0.65 -26.65 -10.29
C GLY A 409 -0.92 -27.16 -11.70
N ASP A 410 -1.86 -26.50 -12.34
CA ASP A 410 -2.31 -26.80 -13.70
C ASP A 410 -2.42 -25.50 -14.51
N GLY A 411 -1.92 -25.50 -15.73
CA GLY A 411 -1.92 -24.29 -16.56
C GLY A 411 -0.85 -23.27 -16.16
N ILE A 412 0.37 -23.72 -15.85
CA ILE A 412 1.50 -22.84 -15.49
C ILE A 412 2.21 -22.34 -16.75
N ARG A 413 2.30 -21.02 -16.94
CA ARG A 413 2.95 -20.40 -18.11
C ARG A 413 4.08 -19.50 -17.67
N ILE A 414 5.30 -19.83 -18.09
CA ILE A 414 6.50 -19.04 -17.86
C ILE A 414 6.99 -18.52 -19.20
N VAL A 415 6.97 -17.20 -19.39
CA VAL A 415 7.25 -16.55 -20.67
C VAL A 415 8.42 -15.60 -20.52
N THR A 416 9.46 -15.81 -21.34
CA THR A 416 10.68 -15.01 -21.40
C THR A 416 11.26 -14.63 -20.03
N PRO A 417 11.45 -15.57 -19.09
CA PRO A 417 11.97 -15.25 -17.76
C PRO A 417 13.47 -14.89 -17.80
N THR A 418 13.96 -14.28 -16.72
CA THR A 418 15.40 -14.17 -16.42
C THR A 418 15.70 -14.93 -15.13
N ILE A 419 16.41 -16.06 -15.22
CA ILE A 419 16.64 -16.97 -14.10
C ILE A 419 18.15 -17.13 -13.88
N VAL A 420 18.70 -16.40 -12.93
CA VAL A 420 20.15 -16.27 -12.79
C VAL A 420 20.61 -16.42 -11.34
N ASN A 421 21.78 -17.03 -11.17
CA ASN A 421 22.48 -17.17 -9.88
C ASN A 421 21.68 -17.85 -8.75
N ASN A 422 20.66 -18.64 -9.06
CA ASN A 422 19.96 -19.40 -8.02
C ASN A 422 20.82 -20.57 -7.54
N SER A 423 20.44 -21.20 -6.42
CA SER A 423 21.34 -22.06 -5.63
C SER A 423 22.48 -21.28 -4.96
N ASN A 424 22.23 -20.01 -4.62
CA ASN A 424 23.25 -19.06 -4.21
C ASN A 424 23.92 -19.42 -2.86
N PRO A 425 25.23 -19.69 -2.81
CA PRO A 425 25.94 -20.00 -1.57
C PRO A 425 26.02 -18.84 -0.58
N ASP A 426 25.97 -17.57 -1.04
CA ASP A 426 25.92 -16.41 -0.13
C ASP A 426 24.63 -16.39 0.70
N GLY A 427 23.59 -17.03 0.16
CA GLY A 427 22.31 -17.26 0.81
C GLY A 427 22.29 -18.45 1.77
N GLY A 428 23.28 -19.35 1.70
CA GLY A 428 23.27 -20.68 2.33
C GLY A 428 22.97 -21.83 1.35
N GLY A 429 22.94 -21.56 0.04
CA GLY A 429 22.72 -22.54 -1.02
C GLY A 429 23.94 -23.42 -1.25
N VAL A 430 23.76 -24.49 -2.02
CA VAL A 430 24.86 -25.39 -2.41
C VAL A 430 25.05 -25.28 -3.92
N VAL A 431 26.25 -24.90 -4.36
CA VAL A 431 26.59 -24.80 -5.78
C VAL A 431 26.32 -26.14 -6.48
N GLY A 432 25.63 -26.08 -7.63
CA GLY A 432 25.28 -27.24 -8.45
C GLY A 432 24.16 -28.12 -7.89
N ARG A 433 23.47 -27.70 -6.81
CA ARG A 433 22.41 -28.51 -6.19
C ARG A 433 21.00 -28.17 -6.70
N ASN A 434 20.65 -26.89 -6.72
CA ASN A 434 19.32 -26.43 -7.10
C ASN A 434 19.32 -25.93 -8.55
N SER A 435 18.15 -25.82 -9.17
CA SER A 435 17.98 -25.47 -10.59
C SER A 435 17.40 -24.07 -10.78
N GLY A 436 17.34 -23.61 -12.03
CA GLY A 436 16.60 -22.40 -12.37
C GLY A 436 15.11 -22.59 -12.11
N ILE A 437 14.49 -23.55 -12.80
CA ILE A 437 13.08 -23.91 -12.64
C ILE A 437 12.95 -25.41 -12.39
N VAL A 438 12.15 -25.81 -11.41
CA VAL A 438 11.81 -27.21 -11.11
C VAL A 438 10.32 -27.44 -11.23
N PHE A 439 9.93 -28.44 -12.02
CA PHE A 439 8.58 -29.00 -12.05
C PHE A 439 8.57 -30.38 -11.38
N GLY A 440 7.87 -30.48 -10.26
CA GLY A 440 7.74 -31.67 -9.44
C GLY A 440 6.65 -32.64 -9.91
N PRO A 441 6.49 -33.78 -9.20
CA PRO A 441 5.43 -34.74 -9.48
C PRO A 441 4.03 -34.12 -9.42
N GLY A 442 3.13 -34.56 -10.30
CA GLY A 442 1.73 -34.12 -10.31
C GLY A 442 1.45 -32.78 -10.98
N VAL A 443 2.46 -32.04 -11.43
CA VAL A 443 2.27 -30.81 -12.22
C VAL A 443 1.93 -31.14 -13.68
N SER A 444 0.87 -30.53 -14.23
CA SER A 444 0.39 -30.71 -15.62
C SER A 444 0.18 -29.38 -16.34
N HIS A 445 0.01 -29.44 -17.66
CA HIS A 445 -0.35 -28.28 -18.50
C HIS A 445 0.58 -27.08 -18.28
N PHE A 446 1.89 -27.27 -18.33
CA PHE A 446 2.85 -26.20 -18.14
C PHE A 446 3.60 -25.82 -19.41
N THR A 447 4.08 -24.58 -19.47
CA THR A 447 4.88 -24.08 -20.59
C THR A 447 6.02 -23.23 -20.07
N VAL A 448 7.22 -23.47 -20.60
CA VAL A 448 8.36 -22.55 -20.52
C VAL A 448 8.67 -22.13 -21.95
N ASN A 449 8.52 -20.85 -22.24
CA ASN A 449 8.74 -20.29 -23.58
C ASN A 449 9.76 -19.17 -23.53
N GLY A 450 10.96 -19.42 -24.04
CA GLY A 450 12.05 -18.46 -24.04
C GLY A 450 12.76 -18.36 -22.69
N GLY A 451 13.57 -17.31 -22.59
CA GLY A 451 14.17 -16.85 -21.34
C GLY A 451 15.66 -17.12 -21.24
N GLU A 452 16.28 -16.37 -20.35
CA GLU A 452 17.71 -16.35 -20.11
C GLU A 452 18.04 -17.09 -18.82
N PHE A 453 18.88 -18.11 -18.89
CA PHE A 453 19.29 -18.96 -17.78
C PHE A 453 20.81 -19.01 -17.70
N ARG A 454 21.41 -18.04 -17.00
CA ARG A 454 22.88 -17.89 -16.95
C ARG A 454 23.40 -17.47 -15.58
N ALA A 455 24.73 -17.39 -15.47
CA ALA A 455 25.37 -16.59 -14.43
C ALA A 455 25.36 -15.10 -14.78
N LEU A 456 25.19 -14.21 -13.81
CA LEU A 456 25.44 -12.77 -14.03
C LEU A 456 26.94 -12.52 -14.27
N PHE A 457 27.27 -11.46 -15.02
CA PHE A 457 28.66 -11.06 -15.29
C PHE A 457 29.47 -10.93 -13.98
N GLY A 458 30.56 -11.69 -13.88
CA GLY A 458 31.43 -11.72 -12.69
C GLY A 458 30.99 -12.68 -11.57
N SER A 459 29.80 -13.27 -11.66
CA SER A 459 29.30 -14.27 -10.71
C SER A 459 29.48 -15.70 -11.21
N LYS A 460 29.60 -16.66 -10.29
CA LYS A 460 29.72 -18.08 -10.64
C LYS A 460 28.33 -18.67 -10.90
N PRO A 461 28.16 -19.53 -11.91
CA PRO A 461 26.90 -20.24 -12.10
C PRO A 461 26.67 -21.27 -11.01
N PHE A 462 25.69 -21.00 -10.16
CA PHE A 462 25.38 -21.84 -9.01
C PHE A 462 24.30 -22.90 -9.28
N GLN A 463 23.45 -22.70 -10.28
CA GLN A 463 22.35 -23.61 -10.58
C GLN A 463 22.79 -24.82 -11.43
N ALA A 464 22.19 -25.98 -11.15
CA ALA A 464 22.48 -27.28 -11.76
C ALA A 464 21.89 -27.39 -13.18
N HIS A 465 20.64 -26.97 -13.35
CA HIS A 465 19.89 -27.06 -14.60
C HIS A 465 19.17 -25.73 -14.87
N ALA A 466 18.87 -25.42 -16.14
CA ALA A 466 17.99 -24.30 -16.47
C ALA A 466 16.56 -24.65 -16.07
N VAL A 467 16.06 -25.76 -16.62
CA VAL A 467 14.74 -26.32 -16.34
C VAL A 467 14.92 -27.79 -16.01
N ARG A 468 14.31 -28.23 -14.90
CA ARG A 468 14.30 -29.62 -14.45
C ARG A 468 12.87 -30.10 -14.30
N VAL A 469 12.50 -31.13 -15.06
CA VAL A 469 11.22 -31.83 -14.94
C VAL A 469 11.47 -33.15 -14.23
N MET A 470 10.87 -33.32 -13.05
CA MET A 470 11.06 -34.51 -12.22
C MET A 470 10.18 -35.69 -12.69
N PRO A 471 10.55 -36.95 -12.37
CA PRO A 471 9.68 -38.09 -12.57
C PRO A 471 8.32 -37.89 -11.91
N GLY A 472 7.25 -38.33 -12.56
CA GLY A 472 5.87 -38.13 -12.10
C GLY A 472 5.27 -36.76 -12.44
N ALA A 473 6.02 -35.84 -13.06
CA ALA A 473 5.40 -34.70 -13.74
C ALA A 473 4.53 -35.21 -14.90
N SER A 474 3.34 -34.64 -15.02
CA SER A 474 2.23 -35.15 -15.83
C SER A 474 2.35 -34.77 -17.32
N ASN A 475 1.31 -35.08 -18.08
CA ASN A 475 1.17 -34.78 -19.50
C ASN A 475 0.97 -33.27 -19.80
N PHE A 476 1.10 -32.95 -21.09
CA PHE A 476 0.74 -31.69 -21.73
C PHE A 476 1.66 -30.52 -21.41
N TYR A 477 2.97 -30.66 -21.63
CA TYR A 477 3.88 -29.53 -21.43
C TYR A 477 4.80 -29.23 -22.61
N THR A 478 5.24 -27.98 -22.67
CA THR A 478 6.17 -27.47 -23.69
C THR A 478 7.32 -26.74 -23.03
N ILE A 479 8.55 -27.06 -23.41
CA ILE A 479 9.77 -26.32 -23.02
C ILE A 479 10.54 -26.01 -24.29
N GLN A 480 10.60 -24.73 -24.65
CA GLN A 480 11.24 -24.29 -25.89
C GLN A 480 11.88 -22.90 -25.76
N GLY A 481 12.90 -22.64 -26.57
CA GLY A 481 13.57 -21.34 -26.64
C GLY A 481 14.37 -20.97 -25.41
N VAL A 482 14.66 -21.92 -24.51
CA VAL A 482 15.46 -21.68 -23.32
C VAL A 482 16.91 -21.44 -23.73
N ASP A 483 17.47 -20.29 -23.36
CA ASP A 483 18.89 -19.94 -23.54
C ASP A 483 19.67 -20.27 -22.26
N ALA A 484 20.33 -21.42 -22.23
CA ALA A 484 20.96 -21.99 -21.04
C ALA A 484 22.49 -21.90 -21.09
N VAL A 485 23.04 -20.75 -20.69
CA VAL A 485 24.48 -20.48 -20.80
C VAL A 485 25.22 -20.67 -19.47
N GLY A 486 26.07 -21.69 -19.41
CA GLY A 486 27.24 -21.77 -18.52
C GLY A 486 26.96 -22.19 -17.07
N GLY A 487 27.21 -23.46 -16.75
CA GLY A 487 27.24 -24.03 -15.39
C GLY A 487 28.66 -24.21 -14.86
N THR A 488 28.88 -24.24 -13.54
CA THR A 488 30.20 -24.53 -12.95
C THR A 488 30.57 -26.01 -13.07
N THR A 489 29.55 -26.86 -13.27
CA THR A 489 29.65 -28.29 -13.52
C THR A 489 28.83 -28.58 -14.76
N THR A 490 29.49 -28.80 -15.91
CA THR A 490 28.90 -29.41 -17.13
C THR A 490 27.44 -29.04 -17.45
N GLN A 491 27.27 -27.97 -18.24
CA GLN A 491 26.03 -27.59 -18.96
C GLN A 491 24.77 -27.41 -18.09
N VAL A 492 24.46 -26.15 -17.72
CA VAL A 492 23.09 -25.74 -17.39
C VAL A 492 22.23 -26.17 -18.58
N SER A 493 21.45 -27.23 -18.39
CA SER A 493 20.70 -27.88 -19.46
C SER A 493 19.23 -27.98 -19.08
N VAL A 494 18.39 -28.29 -20.06
CA VAL A 494 17.03 -28.75 -19.82
C VAL A 494 17.09 -30.25 -19.49
N GLN A 495 16.79 -30.61 -18.25
CA GLN A 495 16.64 -32.01 -17.84
C GLN A 495 15.16 -32.39 -17.85
N ASP A 496 14.79 -33.32 -18.73
CA ASP A 496 13.44 -33.88 -18.79
C ASP A 496 13.42 -35.35 -18.32
N ALA A 497 12.94 -35.57 -17.11
CA ALA A 497 12.58 -36.89 -16.59
C ALA A 497 11.06 -37.07 -16.42
N GLY A 498 10.25 -36.19 -17.03
CA GLY A 498 8.80 -36.24 -16.95
C GLY A 498 8.24 -37.49 -17.63
N THR A 499 7.27 -38.13 -16.98
CA THR A 499 6.68 -39.42 -17.39
C THR A 499 5.51 -39.27 -18.36
N GLY A 500 5.11 -38.03 -18.68
CA GLY A 500 4.06 -37.76 -19.66
C GLY A 500 4.43 -38.17 -21.09
N SER A 501 3.45 -38.71 -21.82
CA SER A 501 3.50 -39.01 -23.26
C SER A 501 3.24 -37.78 -24.14
N GLN A 502 2.57 -36.74 -23.63
CA GLN A 502 2.29 -35.52 -24.39
C GLN A 502 3.22 -34.39 -23.96
N LYS A 503 4.39 -34.32 -24.58
CA LYS A 503 5.42 -33.31 -24.27
C LYS A 503 6.15 -32.85 -25.53
N ASN A 504 6.51 -31.57 -25.55
CA ASN A 504 7.40 -31.00 -26.55
C ASN A 504 8.57 -30.30 -25.85
N VAL A 505 9.76 -30.88 -25.97
CA VAL A 505 11.00 -30.34 -25.39
C VAL A 505 12.01 -30.21 -26.52
N GLY A 506 12.28 -28.98 -26.96
CA GLY A 506 13.15 -28.74 -28.12
C GLY A 506 13.44 -27.28 -28.37
N GLY A 507 14.45 -27.00 -29.21
CA GLY A 507 14.85 -25.61 -29.54
C GLY A 507 15.42 -24.85 -28.34
N ASN A 508 16.14 -25.54 -27.46
CA ASN A 508 16.85 -24.97 -26.31
C ASN A 508 18.35 -24.96 -26.62
N TRP A 509 19.04 -23.89 -26.22
CA TRP A 509 20.43 -23.59 -26.61
C TRP A 509 21.40 -23.73 -25.44
#